data_AF-F9HM28-F1
#
_entry.id   AF-F9HM28-F1
#
_cell.length_a   1.000
_cell.length_b   1.000
_cell.length_c   1.000
_cell.angle_alpha   90.00
_cell.angle_beta   90.00
_cell.angle_gamma   90.00
#
_symmetry.space_group_name_H-M   'P 1'
#
loop_
_entity.id
_entity.type
_entity.pdbx_description
1 polymer ?
#
loop_
_entity_poly.entity_id
_entity_poly.type
_entity_poly.pdbx_seq_one_letter_code
_entity_poly.pdbx_strand_id
1 'polypeptide(L)'
;MAFESLTERLQNVFKNLRKKGKISESDVQEATKEIRLALLEADVALPVVKDFIKKVRERAVGHEVIDTLNPAQQIIKIVDEELTTVLGSDTAEIIKSPKIPTIIMMVGLQGAGKTTFAGKLANKLKKEENARPLMIAADIYRPAAIDQLKTLGQQIDVPVFALGTEVPAVEIVRQGLEQAQANHNDYVLIDTAGRLQIDELLMNELRDVKALAQPNEILLVVDAMIGQEAANVAREFNAQLEVTGVILTKIDGDTRGGAALSVRHITGKPIKFTGTGEKITDIETFHPDRMSSRILGMGDMLTLIEKASQEYDEQKALEMAEKMRENTFDFNDFIDQLDQVQNMGPMEDLLKMIPGMANNPALQNMKVNERQIARKRAIVSSMTPEERENPDLLNPSRRRRIAAGSGNTFVEVNKFIKDFNQAKQLMQGVMSGDMNKMMKQMGINPNNLPKNMPNMGGMDMSALEGMMGQGGMPDLSALGGAGMPDMSQMFGGGLKGKIGEFAMKQSMKRMANKMKKAKKKRK
;
A
#
# COMPACT_ATOMS: atom_id res chain seq x y z
N MET A 1 -6.76 16.01 -5.09
CA MET A 1 -6.43 14.80 -5.86
C MET A 1 -7.66 13.91 -5.93
N ALA A 2 -7.78 13.03 -6.92
CA ALA A 2 -8.84 12.03 -6.96
C ALA A 2 -8.87 11.24 -5.63
N PHE A 3 -10.06 10.90 -5.11
CA PHE A 3 -10.26 10.11 -3.88
C PHE A 3 -9.86 10.76 -2.53
N GLU A 4 -9.42 12.02 -2.50
CA GLU A 4 -8.85 12.67 -1.29
C GLU A 4 -9.77 12.64 -0.06
N SER A 5 -11.07 12.87 -0.23
CA SER A 5 -12.05 12.82 0.87
C SER A 5 -12.23 11.41 1.45
N LEU A 6 -12.25 10.38 0.58
CA LEU A 6 -12.35 8.99 1.00
C LEU A 6 -11.06 8.56 1.72
N THR A 7 -9.91 8.94 1.16
CA THR A 7 -8.60 8.72 1.74
C THR A 7 -8.48 9.31 3.14
N GLU A 8 -8.83 10.59 3.32
CA GLU A 8 -8.74 11.28 4.62
C GLU A 8 -9.60 10.58 5.68
N ARG A 9 -10.82 10.18 5.33
CA ARG A 9 -11.71 9.46 6.27
C ARG A 9 -11.15 8.10 6.66
N LEU A 10 -10.70 7.31 5.69
CA LEU A 10 -10.08 6.01 5.98
C LEU A 10 -8.82 6.17 6.84
N GLN A 11 -7.98 7.15 6.55
CA GLN A 11 -6.80 7.48 7.37
C GLN A 11 -7.17 7.84 8.80
N ASN A 12 -8.27 8.58 9.01
CA ASN A 12 -8.77 8.90 10.35
C ASN A 12 -9.24 7.65 11.11
N VAL A 13 -9.97 6.74 10.46
CA VAL A 13 -10.37 5.45 11.06
C VAL A 13 -9.11 4.67 11.50
N PHE A 14 -8.13 4.57 10.61
CA PHE A 14 -6.89 3.83 10.88
C PHE A 14 -6.02 4.47 11.97
N LYS A 15 -5.99 5.80 12.05
CA LYS A 15 -5.29 6.53 13.12
C LYS A 15 -5.89 6.23 14.49
N ASN A 16 -7.21 6.12 14.58
CA ASN A 16 -7.90 5.77 15.81
C ASN A 16 -7.63 4.31 16.22
N LEU A 17 -7.63 3.38 15.25
CA LEU A 17 -7.26 1.98 15.49
C LEU A 17 -5.80 1.84 15.96
N ARG A 18 -4.85 2.55 15.35
CA ARG A 18 -3.41 2.50 15.73
C ARG A 18 -3.14 3.00 17.15
N LYS A 19 -3.97 3.90 17.69
CA LYS A 19 -3.84 4.38 19.08
C LYS A 19 -4.24 3.31 20.10
N LYS A 20 -5.06 2.35 19.71
CA LYS A 20 -5.53 1.26 20.59
C LYS A 20 -4.50 0.12 20.52
N GLY A 21 -3.80 -0.15 21.64
CA GLY A 21 -2.73 -1.17 21.68
C GLY A 21 -3.22 -2.63 21.56
N LYS A 22 -4.47 -2.90 21.96
CA LYS A 22 -5.19 -4.15 21.68
C LYS A 22 -6.51 -3.81 21.04
N ILE A 23 -6.88 -4.56 20.01
CA ILE A 23 -8.13 -4.37 19.28
C ILE A 23 -9.12 -5.43 19.74
N SER A 24 -10.29 -4.99 20.19
CA SER A 24 -11.44 -5.82 20.54
C SER A 24 -12.38 -5.97 19.35
N GLU A 25 -13.29 -6.94 19.43
CA GLU A 25 -14.35 -7.11 18.42
C GLU A 25 -15.24 -5.86 18.29
N SER A 26 -15.49 -5.15 19.39
CA SER A 26 -16.22 -3.88 19.37
C SER A 26 -15.47 -2.78 18.59
N ASP A 27 -14.14 -2.76 18.63
CA ASP A 27 -13.34 -1.79 17.88
C ASP A 27 -13.41 -2.06 16.36
N VAL A 28 -13.45 -3.34 15.96
CA VAL A 28 -13.65 -3.75 14.57
C VAL A 28 -15.05 -3.34 14.07
N GLN A 29 -16.06 -3.48 14.92
CA GLN A 29 -17.43 -3.06 14.59
C GLN A 29 -17.53 -1.53 14.42
N GLU A 30 -16.88 -0.77 15.28
CA GLU A 30 -16.80 0.70 15.19
C GLU A 30 -16.08 1.12 13.90
N ALA A 31 -14.90 0.58 13.63
CA ALA A 31 -14.14 0.88 12.42
C ALA A 31 -14.89 0.52 11.13
N THR A 32 -15.53 -0.66 11.07
CA THR A 32 -16.33 -1.03 9.90
C THR A 32 -17.55 -0.15 9.70
N LYS A 33 -18.11 0.44 10.76
CA LYS A 33 -19.20 1.43 10.66
C LYS A 33 -18.70 2.75 10.08
N GLU A 34 -17.53 3.21 10.49
CA GLU A 34 -16.90 4.42 9.94
C GLU A 34 -16.50 4.23 8.47
N ILE A 35 -15.88 3.10 8.12
CA ILE A 35 -15.53 2.74 6.75
C ILE A 35 -16.80 2.69 5.88
N ARG A 36 -17.90 2.11 6.39
CA ARG A 36 -19.19 2.09 5.69
C ARG A 36 -19.68 3.50 5.37
N LEU A 37 -19.61 4.43 6.33
CA LEU A 37 -20.04 5.81 6.14
C LEU A 37 -19.15 6.51 5.10
N ALA A 38 -17.84 6.34 5.20
CA ALA A 38 -16.89 6.92 4.25
C ALA A 38 -17.15 6.43 2.81
N LEU A 39 -17.42 5.14 2.61
CA LEU A 39 -17.74 4.58 1.29
C LEU A 39 -19.07 5.13 0.73
N LEU A 40 -20.09 5.33 1.58
CA LEU A 40 -21.37 5.88 1.14
C LEU A 40 -21.27 7.37 0.80
N GLU A 41 -20.54 8.15 1.58
CA GLU A 41 -20.25 9.56 1.27
C GLU A 41 -19.40 9.68 0.01
N ALA A 42 -18.56 8.69 -0.25
CA ALA A 42 -17.81 8.51 -1.47
C ALA A 42 -18.66 8.03 -2.66
N ASP A 43 -20.00 8.05 -2.52
CA ASP A 43 -20.98 7.68 -3.53
C ASP A 43 -20.79 6.27 -4.11
N VAL A 44 -20.27 5.35 -3.29
CA VAL A 44 -20.25 3.91 -3.61
C VAL A 44 -21.68 3.38 -3.48
N ALA A 45 -22.11 2.54 -4.43
CA ALA A 45 -23.44 1.96 -4.42
C ALA A 45 -23.68 1.10 -3.18
N LEU A 46 -24.83 1.29 -2.52
CA LEU A 46 -25.17 0.61 -1.26
C LEU A 46 -25.01 -0.92 -1.28
N PRO A 47 -25.38 -1.66 -2.35
CA PRO A 47 -25.13 -3.11 -2.40
C PRO A 47 -23.65 -3.47 -2.27
N VAL A 48 -22.79 -2.70 -2.93
CA VAL A 48 -21.33 -2.89 -2.93
C VAL A 48 -20.76 -2.64 -1.54
N VAL A 49 -21.20 -1.56 -0.89
CA VAL A 49 -20.77 -1.25 0.49
C VAL A 49 -21.21 -2.34 1.46
N LYS A 50 -22.44 -2.85 1.34
CA LYS A 50 -22.93 -3.93 2.20
C LYS A 50 -22.10 -5.20 2.05
N ASP A 51 -21.84 -5.61 0.82
CA ASP A 51 -21.05 -6.81 0.52
C ASP A 51 -19.59 -6.66 0.98
N PHE A 52 -18.98 -5.50 0.72
CA PHE A 52 -17.63 -5.17 1.15
C PHE A 52 -17.48 -5.24 2.66
N ILE A 53 -18.35 -4.55 3.40
CA ILE A 53 -18.29 -4.52 4.87
C ILE A 53 -18.55 -5.91 5.47
N LYS A 54 -19.43 -6.71 4.85
CA LYS A 54 -19.65 -8.10 5.27
C LYS A 54 -18.37 -8.92 5.19
N LYS A 55 -17.68 -8.89 4.04
CA LYS A 55 -16.41 -9.63 3.85
C LYS A 55 -15.30 -9.15 4.80
N VAL A 56 -15.15 -7.84 4.96
CA VAL A 56 -14.16 -7.26 5.90
C VAL A 56 -14.42 -7.74 7.33
N ARG A 57 -15.68 -7.77 7.78
CA ARG A 57 -16.04 -8.27 9.12
C ARG A 57 -15.78 -9.75 9.29
N GLU A 58 -16.18 -10.57 8.32
CA GLU A 58 -15.96 -12.02 8.34
C GLU A 58 -14.46 -12.34 8.45
N ARG A 59 -13.61 -11.62 7.71
CA ARG A 59 -12.15 -11.79 7.73
C ARG A 59 -11.47 -11.19 8.96
N ALA A 60 -11.99 -10.09 9.50
CA ALA A 60 -11.43 -9.47 10.70
C ALA A 60 -11.75 -10.25 11.99
N VAL A 61 -12.84 -11.02 12.00
CA VAL A 61 -13.26 -11.88 13.14
C VAL A 61 -12.79 -13.34 12.96
N GLY A 62 -12.78 -13.83 11.71
CA GLY A 62 -12.45 -15.21 11.36
C GLY A 62 -11.02 -15.39 10.85
N HIS A 63 -10.14 -15.88 11.74
CA HIS A 63 -8.81 -16.44 11.46
C HIS A 63 -7.66 -15.49 11.06
N GLU A 64 -6.49 -15.84 11.62
CA GLU A 64 -5.13 -15.31 11.38
C GLU A 64 -4.88 -13.85 11.75
N VAL A 65 -5.02 -13.53 13.05
CA VAL A 65 -4.05 -12.59 13.63
C VAL A 65 -2.69 -13.25 13.49
N ILE A 66 -1.99 -12.96 12.40
CA ILE A 66 -0.61 -13.36 12.23
C ILE A 66 0.12 -12.74 13.44
N ASP A 67 0.69 -13.59 14.29
CA ASP A 67 1.32 -13.19 15.57
C ASP A 67 2.46 -12.15 15.39
N THR A 68 2.84 -11.82 14.15
CA THR A 68 3.91 -10.87 13.80
C THR A 68 3.44 -9.45 13.49
N LEU A 69 2.16 -9.22 13.15
CA LEU A 69 1.67 -7.89 12.78
C LEU A 69 0.82 -7.25 13.87
N ASN A 70 0.90 -5.92 13.99
CA ASN A 70 0.00 -5.17 14.87
C ASN A 70 -1.46 -5.36 14.38
N PRO A 71 -2.44 -5.68 15.25
CA PRO A 71 -3.85 -5.84 14.88
C PRO A 71 -4.41 -4.69 14.01
N ALA A 72 -3.95 -3.45 14.22
CA ALA A 72 -4.37 -2.30 13.41
C ALA A 72 -3.88 -2.40 11.96
N GLN A 73 -2.64 -2.88 11.75
CA GLN A 73 -2.07 -3.09 10.42
C GLN A 73 -2.77 -4.22 9.68
N GLN A 74 -3.21 -5.25 10.41
CA GLN A 74 -3.95 -6.35 9.82
C GLN A 74 -5.32 -5.92 9.29
N ILE A 75 -6.07 -5.10 10.04
CA ILE A 75 -7.35 -4.55 9.54
C ILE A 75 -7.14 -3.73 8.28
N ILE A 76 -6.10 -2.89 8.27
CA ILE A 76 -5.72 -2.10 7.10
C ILE A 76 -5.44 -3.02 5.89
N LYS A 77 -4.66 -4.09 6.10
CA LYS A 77 -4.34 -5.07 5.06
C LYS A 77 -5.60 -5.79 4.54
N ILE A 78 -6.51 -6.21 5.43
CA ILE A 78 -7.79 -6.82 5.03
C ILE A 78 -8.61 -5.85 4.19
N VAL A 79 -8.71 -4.59 4.60
CA VAL A 79 -9.45 -3.55 3.86
C VAL A 79 -8.82 -3.32 2.48
N ASP A 80 -7.48 -3.26 2.40
CA ASP A 80 -6.76 -3.12 1.12
C ASP A 80 -7.00 -4.31 0.19
N GLU A 81 -6.81 -5.53 0.67
CA GLU A 81 -7.01 -6.74 -0.13
C GLU A 81 -8.46 -6.87 -0.60
N GLU A 82 -9.44 -6.50 0.23
CA GLU A 82 -10.84 -6.46 -0.19
C GLU A 82 -11.11 -5.35 -1.20
N LEU A 83 -10.50 -4.16 -1.07
CA LEU A 83 -10.64 -3.09 -2.05
C LEU A 83 -10.04 -3.51 -3.39
N THR A 84 -8.84 -4.09 -3.39
CA THR A 84 -8.19 -4.65 -4.57
C THR A 84 -9.06 -5.73 -5.21
N THR A 85 -9.60 -6.66 -4.42
CA THR A 85 -10.49 -7.72 -4.92
C THR A 85 -11.74 -7.14 -5.59
N VAL A 86 -12.35 -6.10 -4.99
CA VAL A 86 -13.53 -5.44 -5.58
C VAL A 86 -13.17 -4.67 -6.85
N LEU A 87 -11.97 -4.07 -6.95
CA LEU A 87 -11.50 -3.38 -8.16
C LEU A 87 -11.03 -4.35 -9.26
N GLY A 88 -10.62 -5.57 -8.89
CA GLY A 88 -10.07 -6.61 -9.74
C GLY A 88 -8.67 -7.03 -9.28
N SER A 89 -8.33 -8.31 -9.34
CA SER A 89 -7.01 -8.79 -8.90
C SER A 89 -5.87 -8.42 -9.86
N ASP A 90 -6.18 -8.35 -11.16
CA ASP A 90 -5.16 -8.27 -12.21
C ASP A 90 -5.40 -7.09 -13.15
N THR A 91 -4.31 -6.58 -13.72
CA THR A 91 -4.36 -5.57 -14.78
C THR A 91 -4.89 -6.22 -16.05
N ALA A 92 -5.99 -5.70 -16.59
CA ALA A 92 -6.62 -6.26 -17.79
C ALA A 92 -6.15 -5.54 -19.06
N GLU A 93 -5.58 -6.30 -19.98
CA GLU A 93 -5.19 -5.80 -21.31
C GLU A 93 -6.35 -5.85 -22.32
N ILE A 94 -6.16 -5.17 -23.46
CA ILE A 94 -7.08 -5.21 -24.62
C ILE A 94 -7.16 -6.64 -25.17
N ILE A 95 -8.37 -7.07 -25.52
CA ILE A 95 -8.60 -8.38 -26.12
C ILE A 95 -8.29 -8.24 -27.61
N LYS A 96 -7.08 -8.64 -28.00
CA LYS A 96 -6.62 -8.57 -29.39
C LYS A 96 -7.20 -9.72 -30.22
N SER A 97 -7.54 -9.42 -31.46
CA SER A 97 -7.90 -10.43 -32.45
C SER A 97 -6.65 -11.20 -32.89
N PRO A 98 -6.72 -12.52 -33.12
CA PRO A 98 -5.62 -13.27 -33.73
C PRO A 98 -5.34 -12.86 -35.18
N LYS A 99 -6.28 -12.14 -35.83
CA LYS A 99 -6.15 -11.61 -37.19
C LYS A 99 -6.56 -10.14 -37.23
N ILE A 100 -5.82 -9.31 -37.95
CA ILE A 100 -6.20 -7.89 -38.11
C ILE A 100 -7.51 -7.74 -38.92
N PRO A 101 -8.34 -6.73 -38.61
CA PRO A 101 -8.20 -5.78 -37.50
C PRO A 101 -8.73 -6.33 -36.16
N THR A 102 -8.20 -5.80 -35.05
CA THR A 102 -8.87 -5.88 -33.74
C THR A 102 -9.95 -4.80 -33.67
N ILE A 103 -11.21 -5.19 -33.47
CA ILE A 103 -12.37 -4.28 -33.49
C ILE A 103 -12.78 -3.94 -32.05
N ILE A 104 -12.76 -2.64 -31.74
CA ILE A 104 -13.11 -2.09 -30.42
C ILE A 104 -14.32 -1.16 -30.60
N MET A 105 -15.41 -1.46 -29.90
CA MET A 105 -16.64 -0.68 -29.91
C MET A 105 -16.78 0.10 -28.60
N MET A 106 -16.90 1.43 -28.69
CA MET A 106 -17.01 2.34 -27.55
C MET A 106 -18.47 2.64 -27.27
N VAL A 107 -18.98 2.27 -26.09
CA VAL A 107 -20.39 2.46 -25.70
C VAL A 107 -20.52 3.19 -24.37
N GLY A 108 -21.70 3.74 -24.07
CA GLY A 108 -21.96 4.46 -22.83
C GLY A 108 -22.83 5.70 -23.00
N LEU A 109 -23.16 6.36 -21.89
CA LEU A 109 -24.04 7.52 -21.89
C LEU A 109 -23.48 8.72 -22.66
N GLN A 110 -24.37 9.65 -22.99
CA GLN A 110 -23.99 10.94 -23.53
C GLN A 110 -23.10 11.71 -22.54
N GLY A 111 -22.04 12.35 -23.04
CA GLY A 111 -21.12 13.14 -22.20
C GLY A 111 -20.13 12.33 -21.35
N ALA A 112 -20.18 10.99 -21.41
CA ALA A 112 -19.24 10.11 -20.70
C ALA A 112 -17.79 10.18 -21.23
N GLY A 113 -17.58 10.78 -22.41
CA GLY A 113 -16.25 10.98 -23.01
C GLY A 113 -15.84 9.95 -24.06
N LYS A 114 -16.80 9.23 -24.68
CA LYS A 114 -16.54 8.20 -25.71
C LYS A 114 -15.64 8.67 -26.86
N THR A 115 -16.04 9.74 -27.56
CA THR A 115 -15.30 10.32 -28.69
C THR A 115 -13.88 10.73 -28.31
N THR A 116 -13.74 11.44 -27.19
CA THR A 116 -12.43 11.86 -26.67
C THR A 116 -11.58 10.65 -26.31
N PHE A 117 -12.17 9.63 -25.67
CA PHE A 117 -11.43 8.44 -25.25
C PHE A 117 -11.02 7.56 -26.45
N ALA A 118 -11.84 7.46 -27.50
CA ALA A 118 -11.46 6.79 -28.74
C ALA A 118 -10.19 7.42 -29.34
N GLY A 119 -10.10 8.75 -29.38
CA GLY A 119 -8.88 9.46 -29.80
C GLY A 119 -7.68 9.18 -28.89
N LYS A 120 -7.86 9.21 -27.56
CA LYS A 120 -6.79 8.89 -26.59
C LYS A 120 -6.27 7.47 -26.77
N LEU A 121 -7.18 6.51 -26.92
CA LEU A 121 -6.84 5.11 -27.08
C LEU A 121 -6.11 4.86 -28.41
N ALA A 122 -6.60 5.44 -29.51
CA ALA A 122 -5.93 5.36 -30.81
C ALA A 122 -4.49 5.93 -30.74
N ASN A 123 -4.30 7.07 -30.08
CA ASN A 123 -2.98 7.68 -29.88
C ASN A 123 -2.06 6.81 -29.01
N LYS A 124 -2.58 6.21 -27.93
CA LYS A 124 -1.83 5.27 -27.08
C LYS A 124 -1.37 4.05 -27.87
N LEU A 125 -2.27 3.42 -28.62
CA LEU A 125 -1.97 2.25 -29.47
C LEU A 125 -0.93 2.59 -30.56
N LYS A 126 -1.06 3.75 -31.21
CA LYS A 126 -0.09 4.23 -32.21
C LYS A 126 1.31 4.43 -31.59
N LYS A 127 1.39 5.04 -30.40
CA LYS A 127 2.68 5.38 -29.77
C LYS A 127 3.36 4.20 -29.09
N GLU A 128 2.61 3.35 -28.41
CA GLU A 128 3.18 2.27 -27.59
C GLU A 128 3.35 0.98 -28.38
N GLU A 129 2.44 0.68 -29.31
CA GLU A 129 2.47 -0.57 -30.08
C GLU A 129 2.90 -0.36 -31.55
N ASN A 130 3.20 0.87 -31.96
CA ASN A 130 3.41 1.23 -33.38
C ASN A 130 2.24 0.77 -34.28
N ALA A 131 1.03 0.71 -33.73
CA ALA A 131 -0.13 0.20 -34.44
C ALA A 131 -0.69 1.22 -35.44
N ARG A 132 -1.47 0.73 -36.41
CA ARG A 132 -2.18 1.56 -37.40
C ARG A 132 -3.70 1.57 -37.14
N PRO A 133 -4.19 2.36 -36.17
CA PRO A 133 -5.61 2.43 -35.88
C PRO A 133 -6.38 3.17 -36.98
N LEU A 134 -7.66 2.80 -37.15
CA LEU A 134 -8.68 3.56 -37.86
C LEU A 134 -9.82 3.87 -36.88
N MET A 135 -10.30 5.11 -36.86
CA MET A 135 -11.49 5.47 -36.09
C MET A 135 -12.71 5.56 -37.01
N ILE A 136 -13.87 5.10 -36.55
CA ILE A 136 -15.14 5.17 -37.28
C ILE A 136 -16.11 6.06 -36.49
N ALA A 137 -16.59 7.13 -37.13
CA ALA A 137 -17.56 8.05 -36.54
C ALA A 137 -18.99 7.51 -36.72
N ALA A 138 -19.49 6.75 -35.74
CA ALA A 138 -20.83 6.17 -35.77
C ALA A 138 -21.86 6.96 -34.91
N ASP A 139 -21.46 8.06 -34.24
CA ASP A 139 -22.39 9.01 -33.60
C ASP A 139 -23.04 9.95 -34.65
N ILE A 140 -24.05 9.44 -35.36
CA ILE A 140 -24.75 10.17 -36.43
C ILE A 140 -25.72 11.24 -35.90
N TYR A 141 -26.05 11.21 -34.60
CA TYR A 141 -27.01 12.15 -34.02
C TYR A 141 -26.36 13.48 -33.63
N ARG A 142 -25.03 13.51 -33.49
CA ARG A 142 -24.28 14.70 -33.08
C ARG A 142 -23.28 15.07 -34.17
N PRO A 143 -23.63 15.97 -35.11
CA PRO A 143 -22.72 16.41 -36.18
C PRO A 143 -21.36 16.88 -35.64
N ALA A 144 -21.38 17.62 -34.53
CA ALA A 144 -20.17 18.10 -33.87
C ALA A 144 -19.28 16.97 -33.32
N ALA A 145 -19.83 15.80 -32.98
CA ALA A 145 -19.02 14.66 -32.54
C ALA A 145 -18.21 14.06 -33.70
N ILE A 146 -18.77 14.03 -34.91
CA ILE A 146 -18.06 13.61 -36.12
C ILE A 146 -16.90 14.56 -36.42
N ASP A 147 -17.16 15.87 -36.38
CA ASP A 147 -16.11 16.88 -36.62
C ASP A 147 -15.06 16.90 -35.50
N GLN A 148 -15.48 16.67 -34.26
CA GLN A 148 -14.57 16.49 -33.12
C GLN A 148 -13.66 15.26 -33.35
N LEU A 149 -14.22 14.12 -33.74
CA LEU A 149 -13.42 12.90 -33.98
C LEU A 149 -12.44 13.10 -35.14
N LYS A 150 -12.87 13.73 -36.23
CA LYS A 150 -11.99 14.12 -37.35
C LYS A 150 -10.85 15.02 -36.91
N THR A 151 -11.15 16.03 -36.11
CA THR A 151 -10.14 16.96 -35.57
C THR A 151 -9.14 16.23 -34.69
N LEU A 152 -9.62 15.36 -33.80
CA LEU A 152 -8.76 14.52 -32.95
C LEU A 152 -7.88 13.61 -33.81
N GLY A 153 -8.45 12.94 -34.81
CA GLY A 153 -7.71 12.09 -35.76
C GLY A 153 -6.63 12.84 -36.51
N GLN A 154 -6.90 14.04 -37.01
CA GLN A 154 -5.90 14.89 -37.66
C GLN A 154 -4.76 15.27 -36.70
N GLN A 155 -5.08 15.62 -35.45
CA GLN A 155 -4.07 15.99 -34.44
C GLN A 155 -3.09 14.85 -34.12
N ILE A 156 -3.55 13.60 -34.15
CA ILE A 156 -2.73 12.41 -33.85
C ILE A 156 -2.29 11.64 -35.09
N ASP A 157 -2.63 12.15 -36.28
CA ASP A 157 -2.37 11.51 -37.57
C ASP A 157 -2.92 10.07 -37.62
N VAL A 158 -4.21 9.93 -37.28
CA VAL A 158 -4.99 8.69 -37.34
C VAL A 158 -6.20 8.91 -38.26
N PRO A 159 -6.41 8.05 -39.27
CA PRO A 159 -7.53 8.21 -40.19
C PRO A 159 -8.88 8.04 -39.48
N VAL A 160 -9.87 8.82 -39.93
CA VAL A 160 -11.25 8.77 -39.42
C VAL A 160 -12.18 8.50 -40.60
N PHE A 161 -12.95 7.43 -40.53
CA PHE A 161 -14.01 7.11 -41.47
C PHE A 161 -15.34 7.74 -41.03
N ALA A 162 -15.99 8.48 -41.91
CA ALA A 162 -17.28 9.11 -41.65
C ALA A 162 -18.05 9.36 -42.96
N LEU A 163 -19.36 9.14 -42.96
CA LEU A 163 -20.24 9.42 -44.11
C LEU A 163 -21.29 10.52 -43.81
N GLY A 164 -21.09 11.28 -42.72
CA GLY A 164 -22.02 12.31 -42.27
C GLY A 164 -23.14 11.74 -41.39
N THR A 165 -24.27 12.44 -41.34
CA THR A 165 -25.37 12.17 -40.39
C THR A 165 -26.60 11.54 -41.06
N GLU A 166 -26.64 11.49 -42.39
CA GLU A 166 -27.79 10.98 -43.16
C GLU A 166 -27.71 9.46 -43.39
N VAL A 167 -26.53 8.86 -43.20
CA VAL A 167 -26.29 7.43 -43.38
C VAL A 167 -26.46 6.72 -42.03
N PRO A 168 -27.19 5.58 -41.96
CA PRO A 168 -27.33 4.82 -40.72
C PRO A 168 -25.99 4.35 -40.15
N ALA A 169 -25.86 4.33 -38.81
CA ALA A 169 -24.61 3.97 -38.13
C ALA A 169 -24.07 2.59 -38.53
N VAL A 170 -24.97 1.61 -38.71
CA VAL A 170 -24.63 0.25 -39.17
C VAL A 170 -23.93 0.26 -40.53
N GLU A 171 -24.41 1.09 -41.47
CA GLU A 171 -23.84 1.18 -42.80
C GLU A 171 -22.48 1.91 -42.81
N ILE A 172 -22.33 2.93 -41.95
CA ILE A 172 -21.04 3.61 -41.73
C ILE A 172 -20.02 2.61 -41.19
N VAL A 173 -20.40 1.78 -40.21
CA VAL A 173 -19.52 0.76 -39.64
C VAL A 173 -19.16 -0.29 -40.67
N ARG A 174 -20.11 -0.75 -41.50
CA ARG A 174 -19.86 -1.71 -42.58
C ARG A 174 -18.77 -1.21 -43.53
N GLN A 175 -18.95 -0.02 -44.10
CA GLN A 175 -18.00 0.55 -45.06
C GLN A 175 -16.66 0.91 -44.39
N GLY A 176 -16.69 1.35 -43.13
CA GLY A 176 -15.48 1.65 -42.37
C GLY A 176 -14.63 0.40 -42.10
N LEU A 177 -15.26 -0.75 -41.84
CA LEU A 177 -14.56 -2.03 -41.70
C LEU A 177 -13.96 -2.51 -43.04
N GLU A 178 -14.67 -2.32 -44.16
CA GLU A 178 -14.15 -2.62 -45.50
C GLU A 178 -12.90 -1.77 -45.82
N GLN A 179 -12.94 -0.47 -45.48
CA GLN A 179 -11.79 0.41 -45.62
C GLN A 179 -10.63 -0.01 -44.70
N ALA A 180 -10.91 -0.39 -43.45
CA ALA A 180 -9.89 -0.87 -42.53
C ALA A 180 -9.17 -2.11 -43.07
N GLN A 181 -9.93 -3.03 -43.67
CA GLN A 181 -9.40 -4.24 -44.28
C GLN A 181 -8.54 -3.92 -45.50
N ALA A 182 -9.01 -3.03 -46.38
CA ALA A 182 -8.27 -2.61 -47.58
C ALA A 182 -6.95 -1.90 -47.24
N ASN A 183 -6.94 -1.11 -46.16
CA ASN A 183 -5.76 -0.38 -45.70
C ASN A 183 -4.86 -1.18 -44.75
N HIS A 184 -5.22 -2.44 -44.45
CA HIS A 184 -4.54 -3.29 -43.49
C HIS A 184 -4.37 -2.63 -42.11
N ASN A 185 -5.40 -1.94 -41.61
CA ASN A 185 -5.39 -1.36 -40.26
C ASN A 185 -5.35 -2.47 -39.19
N ASP A 186 -4.56 -2.25 -38.14
CA ASP A 186 -4.38 -3.25 -37.08
C ASP A 186 -5.49 -3.15 -36.02
N TYR A 187 -6.04 -1.95 -35.83
CA TYR A 187 -7.15 -1.68 -34.91
C TYR A 187 -8.23 -0.84 -35.58
N VAL A 188 -9.48 -1.11 -35.20
CA VAL A 188 -10.64 -0.29 -35.56
C VAL A 188 -11.34 0.14 -34.28
N LEU A 189 -11.51 1.46 -34.09
CA LEU A 189 -12.23 2.03 -32.96
C LEU A 189 -13.55 2.62 -33.46
N ILE A 190 -14.67 2.06 -33.01
CA ILE A 190 -16.01 2.52 -33.36
C ILE A 190 -16.51 3.45 -32.25
N ASP A 191 -16.67 4.75 -32.56
CA ASP A 191 -17.26 5.73 -31.65
C ASP A 191 -18.77 5.80 -31.89
N THR A 192 -19.56 5.20 -30.99
CA THR A 192 -21.02 5.15 -31.14
C THR A 192 -21.70 6.35 -30.50
N ALA A 193 -22.97 6.56 -30.88
CA ALA A 193 -23.83 7.51 -30.18
C ALA A 193 -23.99 7.17 -28.68
N GLY A 194 -24.33 8.17 -27.89
CA GLY A 194 -24.87 7.99 -26.54
C GLY A 194 -26.14 8.79 -26.32
N ARG A 195 -26.92 8.42 -25.31
CA ARG A 195 -28.13 9.12 -24.88
C ARG A 195 -28.05 9.47 -23.39
N LEU A 196 -28.91 10.38 -22.96
CA LEU A 196 -29.08 10.79 -21.55
C LEU A 196 -29.73 9.68 -20.71
N GLN A 197 -30.62 8.91 -21.32
CA GLN A 197 -31.24 7.73 -20.74
C GLN A 197 -31.08 6.57 -21.72
N ILE A 198 -31.05 5.36 -21.19
CA ILE A 198 -30.98 4.16 -22.02
C ILE A 198 -32.39 3.99 -22.63
N ASP A 199 -32.49 4.19 -23.94
CA ASP A 199 -33.73 3.97 -24.69
C ASP A 199 -33.61 2.72 -25.57
N GLU A 200 -34.74 2.06 -25.85
CA GLU A 200 -34.75 0.81 -26.62
C GLU A 200 -34.23 1.01 -28.06
N LEU A 201 -34.45 2.19 -28.64
CA LEU A 201 -34.03 2.50 -30.01
C LEU A 201 -32.51 2.53 -30.14
N LEU A 202 -31.81 3.25 -29.26
CA LEU A 202 -30.34 3.27 -29.21
C LEU A 202 -29.81 1.86 -28.95
N MET A 203 -30.39 1.14 -28.00
CA MET A 203 -29.89 -0.19 -27.67
C MET A 203 -30.06 -1.19 -28.82
N ASN A 204 -31.15 -1.09 -29.59
CA ASN A 204 -31.33 -1.87 -30.81
C ASN A 204 -30.28 -1.49 -31.87
N GLU A 205 -30.02 -0.21 -32.09
CA GLU A 205 -28.96 0.24 -33.01
C GLU A 205 -27.58 -0.28 -32.59
N LEU A 206 -27.25 -0.21 -31.29
CA LEU A 206 -25.98 -0.75 -30.77
C LEU A 206 -25.90 -2.27 -30.92
N ARG A 207 -27.02 -3.00 -30.79
CA ARG A 207 -27.07 -4.44 -31.06
C ARG A 207 -26.85 -4.74 -32.52
N ASP A 208 -27.43 -3.96 -33.42
CA ASP A 208 -27.24 -4.13 -34.87
C ASP A 208 -25.80 -3.88 -35.26
N VAL A 209 -25.17 -2.84 -34.71
CA VAL A 209 -23.73 -2.57 -34.88
C VAL A 209 -22.89 -3.70 -34.29
N LYS A 210 -23.21 -4.21 -33.08
CA LYS A 210 -22.51 -5.37 -32.49
C LYS A 210 -22.63 -6.61 -33.36
N ALA A 211 -23.82 -6.90 -33.88
CA ALA A 211 -24.10 -8.08 -34.70
C ALA A 211 -23.33 -8.04 -36.04
N LEU A 212 -23.25 -6.86 -36.65
CA LEU A 212 -22.50 -6.63 -37.88
C LEU A 212 -20.98 -6.67 -37.64
N ALA A 213 -20.49 -5.88 -36.69
CA ALA A 213 -19.06 -5.63 -36.51
C ALA A 213 -18.33 -6.74 -35.74
N GLN A 214 -19.07 -7.57 -34.99
CA GLN A 214 -18.52 -8.63 -34.14
C GLN A 214 -17.28 -8.18 -33.34
N PRO A 215 -17.41 -7.10 -32.54
CA PRO A 215 -16.26 -6.50 -31.87
C PRO A 215 -15.56 -7.49 -30.95
N ASN A 216 -14.22 -7.54 -31.01
CA ASN A 216 -13.41 -8.27 -30.05
C ASN A 216 -13.55 -7.68 -28.64
N GLU A 217 -13.78 -6.36 -28.61
CA GLU A 217 -13.90 -5.62 -27.37
C GLU A 217 -15.02 -4.60 -27.41
N ILE A 218 -15.88 -4.63 -26.39
CA ILE A 218 -16.91 -3.62 -26.17
C ILE A 218 -16.56 -2.91 -24.88
N LEU A 219 -16.12 -1.66 -25.00
CA LEU A 219 -15.65 -0.86 -23.87
C LEU A 219 -16.74 0.12 -23.46
N LEU A 220 -17.26 -0.08 -22.24
CA LEU A 220 -18.20 0.83 -21.62
C LEU A 220 -17.45 2.01 -21.02
N VAL A 221 -17.67 3.20 -21.55
CA VAL A 221 -17.14 4.46 -21.02
C VAL A 221 -18.12 5.03 -20.01
N VAL A 222 -17.62 5.23 -18.79
CA VAL A 222 -18.40 5.73 -17.66
C VAL A 222 -17.71 6.94 -17.06
N ASP A 223 -18.48 7.98 -16.80
CA ASP A 223 -18.02 9.16 -16.07
C ASP A 223 -17.96 8.86 -14.57
N ALA A 224 -16.78 9.03 -13.97
CA ALA A 224 -16.57 8.79 -12.54
C ALA A 224 -17.36 9.77 -11.64
N MET A 225 -17.84 10.90 -12.16
CA MET A 225 -18.67 11.87 -11.44
C MET A 225 -20.11 11.40 -11.21
N ILE A 226 -20.62 10.48 -12.04
CA ILE A 226 -22.02 10.02 -11.97
C ILE A 226 -22.27 9.12 -10.74
N GLY A 227 -21.20 8.64 -10.11
CA GLY A 227 -21.26 8.03 -8.78
C GLY A 227 -22.13 6.76 -8.73
N GLN A 228 -23.17 6.72 -7.89
CA GLN A 228 -24.02 5.52 -7.77
C GLN A 228 -24.78 5.18 -9.06
N GLU A 229 -25.16 6.17 -9.85
CA GLU A 229 -25.95 5.93 -11.06
C GLU A 229 -25.14 5.24 -12.17
N ALA A 230 -23.81 5.39 -12.13
CA ALA A 230 -22.87 4.67 -13.00
C ALA A 230 -23.07 3.16 -12.91
N ALA A 231 -23.44 2.67 -11.73
CA ALA A 231 -23.64 1.26 -11.45
C ALA A 231 -24.91 0.70 -12.13
N ASN A 232 -25.98 1.49 -12.22
CA ASN A 232 -27.21 1.12 -12.93
C ASN A 232 -26.98 1.10 -14.44
N VAL A 233 -26.38 2.15 -14.96
CA VAL A 233 -25.99 2.28 -16.37
C VAL A 233 -25.14 1.10 -16.80
N ALA A 234 -24.11 0.78 -16.01
CA ALA A 234 -23.19 -0.29 -16.35
C ALA A 234 -23.88 -1.67 -16.34
N ARG A 235 -24.82 -1.90 -15.41
CA ARG A 235 -25.63 -3.12 -15.39
C ARG A 235 -26.43 -3.28 -16.68
N GLU A 236 -27.09 -2.23 -17.14
CA GLU A 236 -27.98 -2.27 -18.29
C GLU A 236 -27.22 -2.44 -19.61
N PHE A 237 -26.15 -1.66 -19.84
CA PHE A 237 -25.27 -1.86 -21.00
C PHE A 237 -24.66 -3.27 -21.01
N ASN A 238 -24.23 -3.78 -19.85
CA ASN A 238 -23.69 -5.13 -19.76
C ASN A 238 -24.74 -6.21 -20.04
N ALA A 239 -25.97 -6.05 -19.54
CA ALA A 239 -27.05 -7.01 -19.78
C ALA A 239 -27.44 -7.11 -21.25
N GLN A 240 -27.35 -6.01 -22.00
CA GLN A 240 -27.79 -5.96 -23.39
C GLN A 240 -26.66 -6.20 -24.41
N LEU A 241 -25.44 -5.74 -24.13
CA LEU A 241 -24.32 -5.80 -25.07
C LEU A 241 -23.18 -6.71 -24.60
N GLU A 242 -23.24 -7.26 -23.38
CA GLU A 242 -22.19 -8.11 -22.80
C GLU A 242 -20.81 -7.46 -22.89
N VAL A 243 -20.68 -6.27 -22.29
CA VAL A 243 -19.45 -5.49 -22.38
C VAL A 243 -18.25 -6.29 -21.87
N THR A 244 -17.08 -6.08 -22.47
CA THR A 244 -15.86 -6.85 -22.15
C THR A 244 -14.95 -6.11 -21.19
N GLY A 245 -15.06 -4.79 -21.13
CA GLY A 245 -14.28 -3.94 -20.23
C GLY A 245 -14.93 -2.60 -19.99
N VAL A 246 -14.41 -1.90 -18.98
CA VAL A 246 -14.90 -0.58 -18.56
C VAL A 246 -13.76 0.43 -18.64
N ILE A 247 -14.11 1.64 -19.04
CA ILE A 247 -13.26 2.82 -18.99
C ILE A 247 -13.89 3.82 -18.03
N LEU A 248 -13.08 4.35 -17.12
CA LEU A 248 -13.50 5.42 -16.22
C LEU A 248 -12.90 6.75 -16.68
N THR A 249 -13.72 7.77 -16.90
CA THR A 249 -13.27 9.11 -17.30
C THR A 249 -13.41 10.09 -16.15
N LYS A 250 -12.72 11.24 -16.26
CA LYS A 250 -12.78 12.37 -15.32
C LYS A 250 -12.39 11.99 -13.89
N ILE A 251 -11.48 11.03 -13.73
CA ILE A 251 -11.00 10.62 -12.40
C ILE A 251 -10.24 11.76 -11.71
N ASP A 252 -9.65 12.67 -12.47
CA ASP A 252 -8.98 13.89 -11.99
C ASP A 252 -9.91 14.93 -11.36
N GLY A 253 -11.21 14.85 -11.63
CA GLY A 253 -12.20 15.68 -10.93
C GLY A 253 -12.27 15.34 -9.44
N ASP A 254 -13.06 16.12 -8.69
CA ASP A 254 -13.46 15.82 -7.29
C ASP A 254 -14.39 14.60 -7.25
N THR A 255 -13.90 13.49 -7.81
CA THR A 255 -14.64 12.26 -7.98
C THR A 255 -14.35 11.39 -6.79
N ARG A 256 -15.45 11.05 -6.14
CA ARG A 256 -15.51 10.29 -4.92
C ARG A 256 -15.06 8.83 -5.09
N GLY A 257 -14.63 8.41 -6.27
CA GLY A 257 -14.03 7.10 -6.46
C GLY A 257 -14.94 5.89 -6.38
N GLY A 258 -16.13 6.06 -5.79
CA GLY A 258 -17.09 4.99 -5.60
C GLY A 258 -17.67 4.45 -6.89
N ALA A 259 -17.64 5.21 -7.99
CA ALA A 259 -18.04 4.74 -9.31
C ALA A 259 -17.20 3.54 -9.77
N ALA A 260 -15.89 3.54 -9.50
CA ALA A 260 -15.00 2.45 -9.90
C ALA A 260 -15.35 1.12 -9.21
N LEU A 261 -15.47 1.17 -7.88
CA LEU A 261 -15.88 0.03 -7.05
C LEU A 261 -17.27 -0.47 -7.47
N SER A 262 -18.19 0.46 -7.75
CA SER A 262 -19.58 0.11 -8.05
C SER A 262 -19.76 -0.54 -9.41
N VAL A 263 -19.14 0.02 -10.44
CA VAL A 263 -19.25 -0.50 -11.80
C VAL A 263 -18.61 -1.89 -11.89
N ARG A 264 -17.42 -2.08 -11.28
CA ARG A 264 -16.73 -3.37 -11.30
C ARG A 264 -17.52 -4.46 -10.57
N HIS A 265 -17.98 -4.19 -9.35
CA HIS A 265 -18.74 -5.16 -8.55
C HIS A 265 -20.04 -5.60 -9.24
N ILE A 266 -20.73 -4.67 -9.90
CA ILE A 266 -22.04 -4.95 -10.51
C ILE A 266 -21.90 -5.62 -11.88
N THR A 267 -20.96 -5.19 -12.71
CA THR A 267 -20.78 -5.76 -14.05
C THR A 267 -19.96 -7.04 -14.05
N GLY A 268 -19.07 -7.21 -13.07
CA GLY A 268 -18.05 -8.26 -13.10
C GLY A 268 -17.03 -8.09 -14.23
N LYS A 269 -17.00 -6.93 -14.92
CA LYS A 269 -16.10 -6.65 -16.07
C LYS A 269 -14.93 -5.77 -15.65
N PRO A 270 -13.71 -6.03 -16.13
CA PRO A 270 -12.52 -5.35 -15.63
C PRO A 270 -12.50 -3.89 -16.10
N ILE A 271 -12.00 -3.00 -15.24
CA ILE A 271 -11.65 -1.64 -15.66
C ILE A 271 -10.28 -1.74 -16.33
N LYS A 272 -10.18 -1.29 -17.58
CA LYS A 272 -8.94 -1.41 -18.37
C LYS A 272 -8.14 -0.12 -18.40
N PHE A 273 -8.84 1.00 -18.49
CA PHE A 273 -8.21 2.31 -18.61
C PHE A 273 -8.94 3.38 -17.81
N THR A 274 -8.18 4.42 -17.48
CA THR A 274 -8.66 5.61 -16.79
C THR A 274 -8.27 6.87 -17.54
N GLY A 275 -9.22 7.79 -17.72
CA GLY A 275 -8.96 9.13 -18.22
C GLY A 275 -8.74 10.10 -17.07
N THR A 276 -7.56 10.72 -17.03
CA THR A 276 -7.09 11.60 -15.94
C THR A 276 -7.03 13.09 -16.32
N GLY A 277 -7.71 13.47 -17.41
CA GLY A 277 -7.74 14.86 -17.86
C GLY A 277 -8.35 15.00 -19.26
N GLU A 278 -8.22 16.18 -19.87
CA GLU A 278 -8.77 16.50 -21.18
C GLU A 278 -7.77 16.24 -22.33
N LYS A 279 -6.45 16.21 -22.06
CA LYS A 279 -5.45 16.10 -23.12
C LYS A 279 -5.43 14.69 -23.71
N ILE A 280 -4.98 14.59 -24.96
CA ILE A 280 -4.91 13.32 -25.71
C ILE A 280 -3.97 12.27 -25.07
N THR A 281 -3.08 12.71 -24.19
CA THR A 281 -2.12 11.88 -23.43
C THR A 281 -2.64 11.48 -22.05
N ASP A 282 -3.75 12.05 -21.60
CA ASP A 282 -4.29 11.84 -20.24
C ASP A 282 -5.12 10.55 -20.21
N ILE A 283 -4.44 9.44 -20.47
CA ILE A 283 -4.94 8.07 -20.45
C ILE A 283 -3.93 7.19 -19.71
N GLU A 284 -4.40 6.45 -18.72
CA GLU A 284 -3.60 5.53 -17.93
C GLU A 284 -4.20 4.12 -17.98
N THR A 285 -3.34 3.10 -17.95
CA THR A 285 -3.77 1.72 -17.72
C THR A 285 -4.23 1.57 -16.28
N PHE A 286 -5.35 0.89 -16.08
CA PHE A 286 -5.90 0.69 -14.74
C PHE A 286 -5.18 -0.43 -14.00
N HIS A 287 -4.56 -0.10 -12.88
CA HIS A 287 -3.87 -1.03 -11.99
C HIS A 287 -4.63 -1.09 -10.66
N PRO A 288 -5.41 -2.16 -10.40
CA PRO A 288 -6.29 -2.22 -9.23
C PRO A 288 -5.57 -2.07 -7.87
N ASP A 289 -4.41 -2.69 -7.74
CA ASP A 289 -3.48 -2.65 -6.60
C ASP A 289 -3.00 -1.21 -6.29
N ARG A 290 -2.62 -0.48 -7.34
CA ARG A 290 -2.22 0.93 -7.20
C ARG A 290 -3.41 1.79 -6.83
N MET A 291 -4.60 1.45 -7.33
CA MET A 291 -5.82 2.19 -7.05
C MET A 291 -6.32 1.96 -5.63
N SER A 292 -6.26 0.74 -5.08
CA SER A 292 -6.56 0.50 -3.65
C SER A 292 -5.60 1.27 -2.75
N SER A 293 -4.31 1.23 -3.07
CA SER A 293 -3.25 1.92 -2.34
C SER A 293 -3.45 3.44 -2.33
N ARG A 294 -3.86 4.00 -3.48
CA ARG A 294 -4.24 5.42 -3.61
C ARG A 294 -5.48 5.77 -2.78
N ILE A 295 -6.53 4.94 -2.83
CA ILE A 295 -7.77 5.10 -2.04
C ILE A 295 -7.49 5.11 -0.53
N LEU A 296 -6.53 4.30 -0.07
CA LEU A 296 -6.16 4.26 1.34
C LEU A 296 -5.18 5.37 1.73
N GLY A 297 -4.65 6.11 0.76
CA GLY A 297 -3.58 7.10 0.97
C GLY A 297 -2.30 6.47 1.49
N MET A 298 -2.04 5.23 1.08
CA MET A 298 -0.95 4.38 1.56
C MET A 298 -0.01 3.92 0.43
N GLY A 299 0.02 4.62 -0.70
CA GLY A 299 0.92 4.30 -1.84
C GLY A 299 2.35 3.96 -1.41
N ASP A 300 2.85 4.62 -0.35
CA ASP A 300 4.18 4.36 0.20
C ASP A 300 4.18 3.44 1.45
N MET A 301 3.07 3.33 2.21
CA MET A 301 3.02 2.50 3.42
C MET A 301 2.84 1.01 3.14
N LEU A 302 2.15 0.61 2.07
CA LEU A 302 2.01 -0.80 1.71
C LEU A 302 3.34 -1.37 1.21
N THR A 303 4.08 -0.61 0.40
CA THR A 303 5.48 -0.94 0.05
C THR A 303 6.34 -1.12 1.30
N LEU A 304 6.15 -0.28 2.34
CA LEU A 304 6.85 -0.42 3.61
C LEU A 304 6.39 -1.63 4.43
N ILE A 305 5.10 -2.00 4.39
CA ILE A 305 4.55 -3.18 5.09
C ILE A 305 4.99 -4.46 4.38
N GLU A 306 4.99 -4.49 3.05
CA GLU A 306 5.49 -5.60 2.24
C GLU A 306 6.98 -5.78 2.43
N LYS A 307 7.77 -4.69 2.39
CA LYS A 307 9.20 -4.72 2.75
C LYS A 307 9.41 -5.18 4.19
N ALA A 308 8.67 -4.65 5.16
CA ALA A 308 8.76 -5.09 6.55
C ALA A 308 8.36 -6.56 6.75
N SER A 309 7.41 -7.07 5.95
CA SER A 309 6.98 -8.48 5.99
C SER A 309 7.95 -9.40 5.25
N GLN A 310 8.63 -8.92 4.21
CA GLN A 310 9.67 -9.64 3.47
C GLN A 310 11.03 -9.58 4.16
N GLU A 311 11.32 -8.54 4.95
CA GLU A 311 12.61 -8.34 5.63
C GLU A 311 12.71 -9.01 7.01
N TYR A 312 11.61 -9.57 7.54
CA TYR A 312 11.65 -10.38 8.77
C TYR A 312 11.88 -11.86 8.46
N ASP A 313 13.10 -12.17 7.99
CA ASP A 313 13.59 -13.54 7.92
C ASP A 313 14.03 -13.96 9.33
N GLU A 314 13.10 -14.47 10.13
CA GLU A 314 13.31 -14.89 11.54
C GLU A 314 14.55 -15.78 11.70
N GLN A 315 14.89 -16.57 10.68
CA GLN A 315 16.05 -17.46 10.68
C GLN A 315 17.38 -16.70 10.63
N LYS A 316 17.51 -15.67 9.79
CA LYS A 316 18.73 -14.84 9.73
C LYS A 316 18.91 -14.00 10.97
N ALA A 317 17.83 -13.48 11.54
CA ALA A 317 17.87 -12.75 12.81
C ALA A 317 18.29 -13.66 13.98
N LEU A 318 17.83 -14.92 13.99
CA LEU A 318 18.22 -15.93 14.99
C LEU A 318 19.70 -16.36 14.84
N GLU A 319 20.17 -16.63 13.63
CA GLU A 319 21.58 -16.97 13.38
C GLU A 319 22.52 -15.81 13.74
N MET A 320 22.09 -14.59 13.43
CA MET A 320 22.80 -13.36 13.81
C MET A 320 22.82 -13.17 15.33
N ALA A 321 21.69 -13.38 16.02
CA ALA A 321 21.62 -13.31 17.47
C ALA A 321 22.48 -14.41 18.15
N GLU A 322 22.54 -15.62 17.56
CA GLU A 322 23.42 -16.71 18.02
C GLU A 322 24.91 -16.37 17.82
N LYS A 323 25.32 -15.91 16.63
CA LYS A 323 26.70 -15.47 16.35
C LYS A 323 27.13 -14.26 17.17
N MET A 324 26.21 -13.33 17.42
CA MET A 324 26.42 -12.17 18.28
C MET A 324 26.60 -12.58 19.74
N ARG A 325 25.85 -13.60 20.20
CA ARG A 325 26.02 -14.20 21.53
C ARG A 325 27.34 -14.96 21.68
N GLU A 326 27.88 -15.50 20.58
CA GLU A 326 29.16 -16.22 20.53
C GLU A 326 30.39 -15.30 20.27
N ASN A 327 30.21 -13.98 20.21
CA ASN A 327 31.28 -12.98 19.96
C ASN A 327 32.02 -13.12 18.62
N THR A 328 31.47 -13.86 17.65
CA THR A 328 32.10 -14.13 16.35
C THR A 328 31.73 -13.10 15.28
N PHE A 329 31.58 -11.82 15.64
CA PHE A 329 31.28 -10.76 14.67
C PHE A 329 32.53 -10.41 13.84
N ASP A 330 32.46 -10.65 12.53
CA ASP A 330 33.58 -10.58 11.60
C ASP A 330 33.39 -9.53 10.48
N PHE A 331 34.36 -9.39 9.57
CA PHE A 331 34.27 -8.41 8.49
C PHE A 331 33.27 -8.77 7.38
N ASN A 332 32.90 -10.05 7.23
CA ASN A 332 31.87 -10.46 6.27
C ASN A 332 30.51 -9.99 6.77
N ASP A 333 30.21 -10.24 8.05
CA ASP A 333 28.97 -9.79 8.69
C ASP A 333 28.81 -8.27 8.63
N PHE A 334 29.91 -7.52 8.75
CA PHE A 334 29.90 -6.06 8.66
C PHE A 334 29.60 -5.54 7.26
N ILE A 335 30.04 -6.23 6.21
CA ILE A 335 29.71 -5.87 4.82
C ILE A 335 28.28 -6.26 4.49
N ASP A 336 27.82 -7.43 4.92
CA ASP A 336 26.44 -7.86 4.70
C ASP A 336 25.44 -6.87 5.32
N GLN A 337 25.75 -6.30 6.49
CA GLN A 337 24.95 -5.22 7.09
C GLN A 337 24.97 -3.93 6.26
N LEU A 338 26.13 -3.53 5.74
CA LEU A 338 26.25 -2.33 4.90
C LEU A 338 25.51 -2.50 3.57
N ASP A 339 25.49 -3.71 3.01
CA ASP A 339 24.78 -4.06 1.79
C ASP A 339 23.26 -4.11 2.02
N GLN A 340 22.79 -4.59 3.18
CA GLN A 340 21.37 -4.47 3.58
C GLN A 340 20.94 -3.00 3.67
N VAL A 341 21.76 -2.15 4.30
CA VAL A 341 21.48 -0.70 4.38
C VAL A 341 21.49 -0.02 3.01
N GLN A 342 22.34 -0.47 2.08
CA GLN A 342 22.34 0.03 0.70
C GLN A 342 21.08 -0.40 -0.07
N ASN A 343 20.61 -1.63 0.12
CA ASN A 343 19.43 -2.17 -0.56
C ASN A 343 18.11 -1.56 -0.05
N MET A 344 18.11 -0.95 1.14
CA MET A 344 16.96 -0.21 1.69
C MET A 344 16.72 1.16 1.00
N GLY A 345 17.62 1.60 0.12
CA GLY A 345 17.50 2.86 -0.64
C GLY A 345 18.10 4.07 0.09
N PRO A 346 17.92 5.30 -0.43
CA PRO A 346 18.48 6.50 0.17
C PRO A 346 17.86 6.73 1.56
N MET A 347 18.68 6.64 2.61
CA MET A 347 18.28 6.99 3.99
C MET A 347 17.65 8.38 4.12
N GLU A 348 17.86 9.28 3.16
CA GLU A 348 17.20 10.58 3.08
C GLU A 348 15.66 10.45 3.00
N ASP A 349 15.14 9.45 2.30
CA ASP A 349 13.70 9.27 2.14
C ASP A 349 13.09 8.57 3.38
N LEU A 350 13.82 7.64 4.00
CA LEU A 350 13.42 7.05 5.29
C LEU A 350 13.42 8.08 6.43
N LEU A 351 14.38 9.00 6.46
CA LEU A 351 14.48 10.05 7.49
C LEU A 351 13.43 11.16 7.32
N LYS A 352 13.02 11.49 6.09
CA LYS A 352 11.91 12.41 5.80
C LYS A 352 10.55 11.83 6.20
N MET A 353 10.46 10.50 6.34
CA MET A 353 9.23 9.78 6.69
C MET A 353 9.01 9.59 8.19
N ILE A 354 9.96 9.97 9.07
CA ILE A 354 9.81 9.91 10.54
C ILE A 354 9.25 11.24 11.07
N PRO A 355 8.01 11.29 11.59
CA PRO A 355 7.42 12.52 12.14
C PRO A 355 8.22 13.00 13.36
N GLY A 356 8.72 14.24 13.32
CA GLY A 356 9.42 14.88 14.44
C GLY A 356 10.96 14.90 14.37
N MET A 357 11.59 14.25 13.38
CA MET A 357 13.05 14.28 13.18
C MET A 357 13.52 15.17 12.01
N ALA A 358 12.60 15.70 11.20
CA ALA A 358 12.91 16.50 10.01
C ALA A 358 13.68 17.82 10.29
N ASN A 359 13.58 18.36 11.52
CA ASN A 359 14.12 19.68 11.89
C ASN A 359 15.45 19.65 12.66
N ASN A 360 16.12 18.49 12.78
CA ASN A 360 17.39 18.43 13.50
C ASN A 360 18.59 18.64 12.55
N PRO A 361 19.29 19.79 12.58
CA PRO A 361 20.36 20.12 11.63
C PRO A 361 21.60 19.22 11.75
N ALA A 362 21.74 18.47 12.84
CA ALA A 362 22.82 17.49 13.01
C ALA A 362 22.68 16.25 12.10
N LEU A 363 21.46 15.95 11.63
CA LEU A 363 21.16 14.74 10.86
C LEU A 363 21.05 14.98 9.34
N GLN A 364 20.89 16.24 8.91
CA GLN A 364 20.84 16.62 7.49
C GLN A 364 22.19 16.38 6.75
N ASN A 365 23.28 16.20 7.49
CA ASN A 365 24.63 16.01 6.93
C ASN A 365 25.08 14.54 6.84
N MET A 366 24.26 13.56 7.25
CA MET A 366 24.60 12.14 7.09
C MET A 366 24.23 11.64 5.69
N LYS A 367 24.90 12.17 4.67
CA LYS A 367 24.86 11.58 3.32
C LYS A 367 25.65 10.28 3.31
N VAL A 368 24.95 9.15 3.32
CA VAL A 368 25.55 7.85 3.06
C VAL A 368 25.95 7.83 1.59
N ASN A 369 27.23 8.05 1.33
CA ASN A 369 27.74 8.14 -0.03
C ASN A 369 28.01 6.72 -0.56
N GLU A 370 27.25 6.26 -1.56
CA GLU A 370 27.36 4.91 -2.13
C GLU A 370 28.80 4.57 -2.57
N ARG A 371 29.54 5.57 -3.05
CA ARG A 371 30.96 5.43 -3.41
C ARG A 371 31.84 5.05 -2.22
N GLN A 372 31.48 5.47 -1.01
CA GLN A 372 32.20 5.09 0.21
C GLN A 372 31.90 3.64 0.61
N ILE A 373 30.67 3.15 0.41
CA ILE A 373 30.33 1.75 0.67
C ILE A 373 31.08 0.83 -0.31
N ALA A 374 31.11 1.18 -1.60
CA ALA A 374 31.89 0.45 -2.60
C ALA A 374 33.40 0.37 -2.25
N ARG A 375 33.98 1.46 -1.72
CA ARG A 375 35.37 1.47 -1.22
C ARG A 375 35.57 0.53 -0.04
N LYS A 376 34.63 0.49 0.91
CA LYS A 376 34.67 -0.46 2.05
C LYS A 376 34.58 -1.91 1.58
N ARG A 377 33.75 -2.21 0.58
CA ARG A 377 33.65 -3.53 -0.04
C ARG A 377 34.96 -3.95 -0.70
N ALA A 378 35.63 -3.04 -1.38
CA ALA A 378 36.95 -3.30 -1.98
C ALA A 378 38.02 -3.62 -0.93
N ILE A 379 37.96 -3.00 0.25
CA ILE A 379 38.87 -3.27 1.38
C ILE A 379 38.69 -4.71 1.89
N VAL A 380 37.45 -5.15 2.14
CA VAL A 380 37.18 -6.53 2.63
C VAL A 380 37.47 -7.57 1.55
N SER A 381 37.16 -7.28 0.29
CA SER A 381 37.46 -8.18 -0.84
C SER A 381 38.96 -8.44 -1.02
N SER A 382 39.81 -7.48 -0.61
CA SER A 382 41.27 -7.59 -0.64
C SER A 382 41.88 -8.33 0.57
N MET A 383 41.06 -8.81 1.50
CA MET A 383 41.48 -9.64 2.62
C MET A 383 41.37 -11.13 2.28
N THR A 384 42.22 -11.94 2.89
CA THR A 384 42.10 -13.41 2.89
C THR A 384 40.96 -13.87 3.81
N PRO A 385 40.38 -15.07 3.62
CA PRO A 385 39.31 -15.58 4.47
C PRO A 385 39.63 -15.52 5.98
N GLU A 386 40.84 -15.92 6.36
CA GLU A 386 41.31 -15.86 7.76
C GLU A 386 41.36 -14.44 8.31
N GLU A 387 41.70 -13.45 7.49
CA GLU A 387 41.74 -12.03 7.88
C GLU A 387 40.34 -11.41 7.97
N ARG A 388 39.35 -11.98 7.27
CA ARG A 388 37.95 -11.55 7.36
C ARG A 388 37.29 -12.05 8.63
N GLU A 389 37.55 -13.31 8.98
CA GLU A 389 37.02 -13.97 10.17
C GLU A 389 37.69 -13.50 11.46
N ASN A 390 38.98 -13.14 11.41
CA ASN A 390 39.73 -12.70 12.58
C ASN A 390 40.35 -11.29 12.41
N PRO A 391 39.65 -10.25 12.90
CA PRO A 391 40.10 -8.86 12.82
C PRO A 391 41.45 -8.56 13.51
N ASP A 392 41.85 -9.37 14.48
CA ASP A 392 43.08 -9.15 15.26
C ASP A 392 44.35 -9.52 14.48
N LEU A 393 44.22 -10.24 13.35
CA LEU A 393 45.35 -10.61 12.49
C LEU A 393 45.89 -9.44 11.65
N LEU A 394 45.18 -8.30 11.59
CA LEU A 394 45.51 -7.16 10.74
C LEU A 394 46.67 -6.32 11.30
N ASN A 395 47.90 -6.80 11.12
CA ASN A 395 49.11 -6.03 11.40
C ASN A 395 49.39 -4.93 10.35
N PRO A 396 50.28 -3.95 10.62
CA PRO A 396 50.57 -2.85 9.69
C PRO A 396 51.04 -3.28 8.30
N SER A 397 51.73 -4.42 8.18
CA SER A 397 52.16 -4.97 6.89
C SER A 397 50.98 -5.45 6.04
N ARG A 398 50.07 -6.23 6.63
CA ARG A 398 48.84 -6.72 5.99
C ARG A 398 47.93 -5.57 5.57
N ARG A 399 47.82 -4.52 6.40
CA ARG A 399 47.04 -3.31 6.05
C ARG A 399 47.60 -2.57 4.83
N ARG A 400 48.93 -2.51 4.64
CA ARG A 400 49.53 -1.93 3.43
C ARG A 400 49.24 -2.75 2.19
N ARG A 401 49.26 -4.09 2.31
CA ARG A 401 48.87 -5.00 1.21
C ARG A 401 47.40 -4.81 0.83
N ILE A 402 46.50 -4.75 1.80
CA ILE A 402 45.05 -4.54 1.59
C ILE A 402 44.80 -3.16 0.95
N ALA A 403 45.50 -2.12 1.38
CA ALA A 403 45.43 -0.79 0.77
C ALA A 403 45.78 -0.84 -0.73
N ALA A 404 46.92 -1.47 -1.07
CA ALA A 404 47.35 -1.62 -2.46
C ALA A 404 46.38 -2.47 -3.30
N GLY A 405 45.86 -3.56 -2.75
CA GLY A 405 44.91 -4.44 -3.45
C GLY A 405 43.52 -3.83 -3.67
N SER A 406 43.09 -2.96 -2.75
CA SER A 406 41.74 -2.34 -2.80
C SER A 406 41.71 -0.99 -3.50
N GLY A 407 42.86 -0.44 -3.90
CA GLY A 407 42.97 0.91 -4.46
C GLY A 407 42.68 2.02 -3.45
N ASN A 408 42.72 1.73 -2.14
CA ASN A 408 42.51 2.69 -1.06
C ASN A 408 43.84 3.08 -0.42
N THR A 409 43.85 4.22 0.27
CA THR A 409 45.02 4.65 1.03
C THR A 409 45.16 3.87 2.35
N PHE A 410 46.38 3.79 2.87
CA PHE A 410 46.63 3.20 4.20
C PHE A 410 45.83 3.87 5.32
N VAL A 411 45.54 5.17 5.19
CA VAL A 411 44.71 5.93 6.14
C VAL A 411 43.26 5.48 6.09
N GLU A 412 42.70 5.28 4.90
CA GLU A 412 41.33 4.79 4.71
C GLU A 412 41.14 3.37 5.26
N VAL A 413 42.12 2.48 5.08
CA VAL A 413 42.07 1.12 5.64
C VAL A 413 42.12 1.14 7.18
N ASN A 414 42.95 2.00 7.78
CA ASN A 414 42.98 2.15 9.24
C ASN A 414 41.67 2.75 9.78
N LYS A 415 41.08 3.70 9.05
CA LYS A 415 39.78 4.27 9.40
C LYS A 415 38.70 3.20 9.36
N PHE A 416 38.65 2.37 8.32
CA PHE A 416 37.71 1.27 8.20
C PHE A 416 37.81 0.29 9.38
N ILE A 417 39.03 -0.12 9.76
CA ILE A 417 39.26 -1.03 10.90
C ILE A 417 38.80 -0.37 12.22
N LYS A 418 39.04 0.94 12.37
CA LYS A 418 38.57 1.69 13.54
C LYS A 418 37.05 1.76 13.61
N ASP A 419 36.40 2.04 12.48
CA ASP A 419 34.94 2.09 12.35
C ASP A 419 34.32 0.72 12.67
N PHE A 420 34.93 -0.37 12.17
CA PHE A 420 34.52 -1.74 12.49
C PHE A 420 34.66 -2.06 13.98
N ASN A 421 35.80 -1.73 14.60
CA ASN A 421 36.00 -1.97 16.03
C ASN A 421 35.05 -1.15 16.91
N GLN A 422 34.72 0.07 16.49
CA GLN A 422 33.73 0.90 17.17
C GLN A 422 32.32 0.32 17.05
N ALA A 423 31.95 -0.18 15.87
CA ALA A 423 30.68 -0.88 15.65
C ALA A 423 30.61 -2.17 16.49
N LYS A 424 31.69 -2.96 16.51
CA LYS A 424 31.82 -4.17 17.32
C LYS A 424 31.67 -3.86 18.82
N GLN A 425 32.30 -2.79 19.32
CA GLN A 425 32.17 -2.35 20.71
C GLN A 425 30.76 -1.87 21.05
N LEU A 426 30.12 -1.12 20.15
CA LEU A 426 28.75 -0.62 20.35
C LEU A 426 27.75 -1.77 20.36
N MET A 427 27.89 -2.73 19.45
CA MET A 427 27.10 -3.96 19.39
C MET A 427 27.27 -4.81 20.67
N GLN A 428 28.50 -4.96 21.16
CA GLN A 428 28.80 -5.63 22.43
C GLN A 428 28.19 -4.91 23.64
N GLY A 429 28.18 -3.57 23.62
CA GLY A 429 27.62 -2.74 24.69
C GLY A 429 26.09 -2.75 24.77
N VAL A 430 25.40 -2.90 23.63
CA VAL A 430 23.94 -3.07 23.58
C VAL A 430 23.51 -4.44 24.13
N MET A 431 24.34 -5.48 23.95
CA MET A 431 24.08 -6.84 24.45
C MET A 431 24.47 -7.05 25.93
N SER A 432 25.41 -6.29 26.48
CA SER A 432 25.82 -6.42 27.88
C SER A 432 24.84 -5.80 28.89
N GLY A 433 23.80 -5.10 28.42
CA GLY A 433 22.77 -4.47 29.26
C GLY A 433 23.29 -3.31 30.13
N ASP A 434 24.51 -2.84 29.91
CA ASP A 434 25.19 -1.93 30.82
C ASP A 434 24.97 -0.46 30.42
N MET A 435 23.70 -0.05 30.52
CA MET A 435 23.19 1.30 30.21
C MET A 435 23.94 2.42 30.98
N ASN A 436 24.58 2.06 32.11
CA ASN A 436 25.40 2.94 32.94
C ASN A 436 26.74 3.37 32.30
N LYS A 437 27.34 2.53 31.43
CA LYS A 437 28.57 2.91 30.70
C LYS A 437 28.26 3.89 29.58
N MET A 438 27.13 3.70 28.91
CA MET A 438 26.65 4.57 27.83
C MET A 438 26.31 5.98 28.35
N MET A 439 25.67 6.09 29.52
CA MET A 439 25.40 7.39 30.14
C MET A 439 26.66 8.14 30.58
N LYS A 440 27.66 7.44 31.13
CA LYS A 440 28.96 8.04 31.50
C LYS A 440 29.76 8.51 30.29
N GLN A 441 29.68 7.79 29.17
CA GLN A 441 30.43 8.11 27.95
C GLN A 441 29.80 9.24 27.14
N MET A 442 28.50 9.51 27.31
CA MET A 442 27.81 10.70 26.80
C MET A 442 27.93 11.93 27.72
N GLY A 443 28.73 11.87 28.79
CA GLY A 443 28.97 13.01 29.68
C GLY A 443 27.77 13.40 30.56
N ILE A 444 26.77 12.53 30.71
CA ILE A 444 25.62 12.79 31.56
C ILE A 444 25.92 12.26 32.96
N ASN A 445 26.26 13.17 33.87
CA ASN A 445 26.54 12.85 35.27
C ASN A 445 25.21 12.65 36.02
N PRO A 446 24.92 11.46 36.60
CA PRO A 446 23.63 11.16 37.21
C PRO A 446 23.24 12.06 38.40
N ASN A 447 24.22 12.75 39.00
CA ASN A 447 24.02 13.57 40.19
C ASN A 447 23.58 15.02 39.90
N ASN A 448 23.43 15.43 38.63
CA ASN A 448 23.05 16.80 38.26
C ASN A 448 21.78 16.88 37.38
N LEU A 449 20.95 15.83 37.35
CA LEU A 449 19.65 15.90 36.67
C LEU A 449 18.61 16.58 37.59
N PRO A 450 17.90 17.62 37.11
CA PRO A 450 16.81 18.25 37.86
C PRO A 450 15.67 17.25 38.13
N LYS A 451 15.15 17.24 39.37
CA LYS A 451 14.15 16.31 39.91
C LYS A 451 12.74 16.37 39.30
N ASN A 452 12.58 16.82 38.05
CA ASN A 452 11.28 17.00 37.40
C ASN A 452 11.21 16.39 36.00
N MET A 453 11.52 15.09 35.88
CA MET A 453 11.06 14.31 34.73
C MET A 453 10.30 13.05 35.17
N PRO A 454 9.11 12.79 34.60
CA PRO A 454 8.25 11.68 35.00
C PRO A 454 8.87 10.32 34.62
N ASN A 455 8.95 9.46 35.62
CA ASN A 455 9.42 8.09 35.55
C ASN A 455 8.34 7.22 34.85
N MET A 456 8.58 6.81 33.60
CA MET A 456 7.72 5.85 32.89
C MET A 456 8.02 4.43 33.37
N GLY A 457 7.34 4.04 34.46
CA GLY A 457 7.38 2.68 34.98
C GLY A 457 6.29 2.48 36.02
N GLY A 458 5.12 2.00 35.58
CA GLY A 458 4.04 1.53 36.45
C GLY A 458 3.06 2.61 36.89
N MET A 459 1.89 2.66 36.25
CA MET A 459 0.70 3.27 36.85
C MET A 459 -0.29 2.17 37.22
N ASP A 460 -0.44 2.01 38.54
CA ASP A 460 -1.54 1.32 39.20
C ASP A 460 -2.66 2.34 39.47
N MET A 461 -3.91 1.87 39.35
CA MET A 461 -5.14 2.65 39.46
C MET A 461 -5.60 2.72 40.92
N SER A 462 -5.26 3.78 41.66
CA SER A 462 -5.96 4.14 42.91
C SER A 462 -5.62 5.54 43.48
N ALA A 463 -5.30 6.53 42.64
CA ALA A 463 -4.89 7.86 43.13
C ALA A 463 -5.44 9.03 42.29
N LEU A 464 -6.74 9.00 41.96
CA LEU A 464 -7.44 10.15 41.42
C LEU A 464 -8.79 10.40 42.11
N GLU A 465 -8.78 10.38 43.44
CA GLU A 465 -9.92 10.78 44.28
C GLU A 465 -9.44 11.57 45.53
N GLY A 466 -8.39 12.39 45.36
CA GLY A 466 -7.74 13.07 46.49
C GLY A 466 -7.09 14.42 46.19
N MET A 467 -7.46 15.13 45.11
CA MET A 467 -6.92 16.48 44.83
C MET A 467 -7.97 17.49 44.34
N MET A 468 -9.10 17.58 45.04
CA MET A 468 -9.85 18.83 45.17
C MET A 468 -10.32 18.98 46.61
N GLY A 469 -9.85 20.02 47.30
CA GLY A 469 -10.44 20.49 48.55
C GLY A 469 -9.45 20.82 49.65
N GLN A 470 -8.85 22.03 49.62
CA GLN A 470 -8.32 22.67 50.81
C GLN A 470 -8.76 24.13 50.83
N GLY A 471 -9.64 24.50 51.78
CA GLY A 471 -9.94 25.91 52.09
C GLY A 471 -11.33 26.19 52.71
N GLY A 472 -11.42 26.15 54.05
CA GLY A 472 -12.23 27.09 54.85
C GLY A 472 -13.59 26.66 55.45
N MET A 473 -13.59 26.31 56.76
CA MET A 473 -14.55 26.62 57.88
C MET A 473 -16.10 26.63 57.68
N PRO A 474 -16.94 26.47 58.74
CA PRO A 474 -16.93 25.50 59.85
C PRO A 474 -18.33 24.91 60.20
N ASP A 475 -18.28 23.91 61.10
CA ASP A 475 -19.30 23.47 62.08
C ASP A 475 -20.63 22.86 61.58
N LEU A 476 -20.90 21.63 62.04
CA LEU A 476 -22.13 21.28 62.75
C LEU A 476 -21.98 19.86 63.33
N SER A 477 -21.65 19.84 64.61
CA SER A 477 -22.12 18.87 65.60
C SER A 477 -23.39 18.09 65.20
N ALA A 478 -23.30 16.74 65.09
CA ALA A 478 -24.39 15.81 65.41
C ALA A 478 -23.96 14.34 65.21
N LEU A 479 -24.17 13.53 66.26
CA LEU A 479 -24.22 12.07 66.31
C LEU A 479 -22.92 11.33 65.88
N GLY A 480 -22.17 10.66 66.76
CA GLY A 480 -22.60 9.87 67.92
C GLY A 480 -22.58 8.38 67.57
N GLY A 481 -21.73 7.62 68.27
CA GLY A 481 -22.00 6.19 68.51
C GLY A 481 -20.96 5.18 68.03
N ALA A 482 -20.03 4.88 68.94
CA ALA A 482 -19.64 3.53 69.38
C ALA A 482 -18.97 2.53 68.41
N GLY A 483 -17.81 2.02 68.86
CA GLY A 483 -17.43 0.61 68.68
C GLY A 483 -16.07 0.33 68.03
N MET A 484 -14.98 0.47 68.80
CA MET A 484 -13.75 -0.32 68.64
C MET A 484 -13.77 -1.42 69.74
N PRO A 485 -12.97 -2.51 69.71
CA PRO A 485 -11.94 -2.94 68.73
C PRO A 485 -12.01 -4.46 68.37
N ASP A 486 -11.22 -4.93 67.40
CA ASP A 486 -10.16 -5.95 67.63
C ASP A 486 -9.39 -6.27 66.34
N MET A 487 -8.07 -6.30 66.47
CA MET A 487 -7.04 -6.49 65.45
C MET A 487 -6.42 -7.88 65.64
N SER A 488 -6.98 -8.93 65.00
CA SER A 488 -6.31 -10.24 65.03
C SER A 488 -6.60 -11.21 63.87
N GLN A 489 -7.31 -10.84 62.80
CA GLN A 489 -7.49 -11.74 61.64
C GLN A 489 -7.49 -11.03 60.30
N MET A 490 -6.32 -10.86 59.67
CA MET A 490 -6.25 -10.75 58.20
C MET A 490 -4.85 -11.03 57.63
N PHE A 491 -4.36 -12.27 57.82
CA PHE A 491 -3.33 -12.83 56.94
C PHE A 491 -3.64 -14.31 56.71
N GLY A 492 -4.16 -14.64 55.53
CA GLY A 492 -4.43 -16.01 55.10
C GLY A 492 -4.76 -16.05 53.60
N GLY A 493 -3.82 -16.55 52.79
CA GLY A 493 -3.92 -16.58 51.34
C GLY A 493 -4.84 -17.66 50.77
N GLY A 494 -5.13 -17.57 49.46
CA GLY A 494 -5.91 -18.59 48.75
C GLY A 494 -5.98 -18.44 47.22
N LEU A 495 -5.55 -19.49 46.52
CA LEU A 495 -5.91 -19.96 45.17
C LEU A 495 -5.41 -19.31 43.86
N LYS A 496 -5.02 -18.03 43.75
CA LYS A 496 -4.56 -17.50 42.43
C LYS A 496 -3.09 -17.78 42.07
N GLY A 497 -2.21 -17.94 43.05
CA GLY A 497 -0.76 -18.12 42.81
C GLY A 497 -0.37 -19.53 42.33
N LYS A 498 -1.06 -20.58 42.79
CA LYS A 498 -0.68 -21.98 42.50
C LYS A 498 -0.98 -22.41 41.07
N ILE A 499 -1.97 -21.82 40.42
CA ILE A 499 -2.33 -22.13 39.01
C ILE A 499 -1.33 -21.49 38.05
N GLY A 500 -0.87 -20.27 38.34
CA GLY A 500 0.16 -19.59 37.54
C GLY A 500 1.52 -20.29 37.60
N GLU A 501 1.93 -20.74 38.79
CA GLU A 501 3.20 -21.44 38.96
C GLU A 501 3.21 -22.83 38.32
N PHE A 502 2.06 -23.53 38.31
CA PHE A 502 1.90 -24.81 37.62
C PHE A 502 1.95 -24.67 36.09
N ALA A 503 1.26 -23.67 35.53
CA ALA A 503 1.27 -23.41 34.10
C ALA A 503 2.67 -23.02 33.58
N MET A 504 3.41 -22.23 34.35
CA MET A 504 4.78 -21.82 34.01
C MET A 504 5.78 -22.98 34.12
N LYS A 505 5.65 -23.87 35.12
CA LYS A 505 6.46 -25.11 35.20
C LYS A 505 6.17 -26.05 34.03
N GLN A 506 4.92 -26.15 33.59
CA GLN A 506 4.53 -27.02 32.48
C GLN A 506 4.99 -26.48 31.11
N SER A 507 4.99 -25.17 30.92
CA SER A 507 5.52 -24.53 29.70
C SER A 507 7.05 -24.68 29.60
N MET A 508 7.78 -24.46 30.70
CA MET A 508 9.22 -24.69 30.80
C MET A 508 9.60 -26.15 30.49
N LYS A 509 8.82 -27.11 31.01
CA LYS A 509 9.06 -28.55 30.77
C LYS A 509 8.80 -28.95 29.31
N ARG A 510 7.80 -28.33 28.65
CA ARG A 510 7.54 -28.52 27.21
C ARG A 510 8.65 -27.91 26.35
N MET A 511 9.15 -26.74 26.72
CA MET A 511 10.24 -26.06 26.02
C MET A 511 11.55 -26.85 26.12
N ALA A 512 11.88 -27.35 27.30
CA ALA A 512 13.06 -28.21 27.52
C ALA A 512 12.98 -29.53 26.71
N ASN A 513 11.79 -30.12 26.58
CA ASN A 513 11.59 -31.31 25.76
C ASN A 513 11.67 -31.03 24.25
N LYS A 514 11.21 -29.87 23.78
CA LYS A 514 11.41 -29.43 22.38
C LYS A 514 12.90 -29.22 22.09
N MET A 515 13.65 -28.57 22.98
CA MET A 515 15.10 -28.39 22.82
C MET A 515 15.87 -29.72 22.82
N LYS A 516 15.49 -30.69 23.68
CA LYS A 516 16.09 -32.03 23.66
C LYS A 516 15.79 -32.79 22.36
N LYS A 517 14.57 -32.67 21.81
CA LYS A 517 14.23 -33.27 20.50
C LYS A 517 14.98 -32.61 19.35
N ALA A 518 15.18 -31.28 19.38
CA ALA A 518 15.96 -30.56 18.39
C ALA A 518 17.44 -30.96 18.42
N LYS A 519 18.05 -31.12 19.60
CA LYS A 519 19.43 -31.62 19.74
C LYS A 519 19.60 -33.07 19.28
N LYS A 520 18.57 -33.91 19.40
CA LYS A 520 18.60 -35.31 18.96
C LYS A 520 18.37 -35.50 17.45
N LYS A 521 17.94 -34.45 16.74
CA LYS A 521 17.84 -34.41 15.26
C LYS A 521 19.11 -33.84 14.59
N ARG A 522 20.03 -33.24 15.36
CA ARG A 522 21.31 -32.68 14.90
C ARG A 522 22.52 -33.61 15.18
N LYS A 523 22.29 -34.79 15.74
CA LYS A 523 23.21 -35.93 15.78
C LYS A 523 22.58 -37.05 14.96
#